data_AF-A0A7L4QPZ0-F1
#
_entry.id   AF-A0A7L4QPZ0-F1
#
_cell.length_a   1.000
_cell.length_b   1.000
_cell.length_c   1.000
_cell.angle_alpha   90.00
_cell.angle_beta   90.00
_cell.angle_gamma   90.00
#
_symmetry.space_group_name_H-M   'P 1'
#
loop_
_entity.id
_entity.type
_entity.pdbx_description
1 polymer ?
#
loop_
_entity_poly.entity_id
_entity_poly.type
_entity_poly.pdbx_seq_one_letter_code
_entity_poly.pdbx_strand_id
1 'polypeptide(L)' 'RNGDIDNAVNKAVGRTGVSLFGAAITTIIGFGIIGFSILPPIQQFGVITALAIGLSFIGAVFVLPAILVIWARTKQKNRA' A
#
# COMPACT_ATOMS: atom_id res chain seq x y z
N ARG A 1 20.09 16.39 -12.00
CA ARG A 1 19.47 16.45 -10.65
C ARG A 1 18.21 15.57 -10.48
N ASN A 2 17.63 14.99 -11.54
CA ASN A 2 16.50 14.04 -11.43
C ASN A 2 16.83 12.73 -10.68
N GLY A 3 18.09 12.28 -10.73
CA GLY A 3 18.51 11.02 -10.10
C GLY A 3 18.33 10.96 -8.58
N ASP A 4 18.23 12.09 -7.87
CA ASP A 4 18.01 12.11 -6.41
C ASP A 4 16.56 11.81 -6.03
N ILE A 5 15.58 12.27 -6.82
CA ILE A 5 14.16 12.08 -6.51
C ILE A 5 13.78 10.62 -6.73
N ASP A 6 14.18 10.04 -7.86
CA ASP A 6 13.90 8.64 -8.16
C ASP A 6 14.60 7.70 -7.15
N ASN A 7 15.84 8.04 -6.72
CA ASN A 7 16.52 7.30 -5.65
C ASN A 7 15.85 7.46 -4.28
N ALA A 8 15.36 8.65 -3.95
CA ALA A 8 14.67 8.90 -2.68
C ALA A 8 13.34 8.14 -2.62
N VAL A 9 12.59 8.10 -3.72
CA VAL A 9 11.35 7.31 -3.84
C VAL A 9 11.65 5.82 -3.75
N ASN A 10 12.65 5.32 -4.48
CA ASN A 10 13.05 3.91 -4.40
C ASN A 10 13.57 3.51 -3.01
N LYS A 11 14.35 4.37 -2.33
CA LYS A 11 14.79 4.13 -0.95
C LYS A 11 13.63 4.15 0.04
N ALA A 12 12.68 5.08 -0.12
CA ALA A 12 11.50 5.16 0.72
C ALA A 12 10.65 3.90 0.55
N VAL A 13 10.22 3.59 -0.69
CA VAL A 13 9.41 2.40 -1.00
C VAL A 13 10.14 1.10 -0.64
N GLY A 14 11.44 0.99 -0.92
CA GLY A 14 12.22 -0.21 -0.59
C GLY A 14 12.38 -0.43 0.92
N ARG A 15 12.54 0.63 1.72
CA ARG A 15 12.66 0.48 3.19
C ARG A 15 11.32 0.36 3.89
N THR A 16 10.33 1.19 3.53
CA THR A 16 9.03 1.19 4.22
C THR A 16 8.08 0.14 3.66
N GLY A 17 8.18 -0.19 2.37
CA GLY A 17 7.34 -1.19 1.72
C GLY A 17 7.52 -2.59 2.31
N VAL A 18 8.75 -2.98 2.65
CA VAL A 18 9.02 -4.28 3.31
C VAL A 18 8.41 -4.34 4.72
N SER A 19 8.51 -3.24 5.49
CA SER A 19 7.87 -3.14 6.81
C SER A 19 6.34 -3.17 6.70
N LEU A 20 5.79 -2.43 5.74
CA LEU A 20 4.36 -2.37 5.47
C LEU A 20 3.82 -3.70 4.96
N PHE A 21 4.61 -4.47 4.20
CA PHE A 21 4.22 -5.79 3.71
C PHE A 21 3.98 -6.77 4.86
N GLY A 22 4.87 -6.79 5.85
CA GLY A 22 4.68 -7.59 7.07
C GLY A 22 3.38 -7.24 7.80
N ALA A 23 3.13 -5.94 8.00
CA ALA A 23 1.90 -5.46 8.62
C ALA A 23 0.64 -5.79 7.79
N ALA A 24 0.71 -5.67 6.47
CA ALA A 24 -0.40 -6.01 5.58
C ALA A 24 -0.73 -7.50 5.64
N ILE A 25 0.29 -8.38 5.60
CA ILE A 25 0.11 -9.84 5.73
C ILE A 25 -0.58 -10.17 7.05
N THR A 26 -0.09 -9.65 8.18
CA THR A 26 -0.70 -9.95 9.49
C THR A 26 -2.15 -9.48 9.57
N THR A 27 -2.48 -8.36 8.91
CA THR A 27 -3.84 -7.82 8.89
C THR A 27 -4.76 -8.67 8.00
N ILE A 28 -4.29 -9.09 6.82
CA ILE A 28 -5.02 -10.01 5.93
C ILE A 28 -5.29 -11.33 6.64
N ILE A 29 -4.30 -11.88 7.37
CA ILE A 29 -4.49 -13.10 8.14
C ILE A 29 -5.49 -12.88 9.27
N GLY A 30 -5.37 -11.78 10.03
CA GLY A 30 -6.28 -11.46 11.13
C GLY A 30 -7.74 -11.36 10.70
N PHE A 31 -8.03 -10.61 9.62
CA PHE A 31 -9.37 -10.51 9.05
C PHE A 31 -9.78 -11.78 8.28
N GLY A 32 -8.84 -12.50 7.69
CA GLY A 32 -9.08 -13.78 7.02
C GLY A 32 -9.62 -14.85 7.98
N ILE A 33 -9.13 -14.87 9.23
CA ILE A 33 -9.64 -15.77 10.28
C ILE A 33 -11.12 -15.51 10.58
N ILE A 34 -11.56 -14.24 10.54
CA ILE A 34 -12.97 -13.87 10.71
C ILE A 34 -13.85 -14.50 9.62
N GLY A 35 -13.30 -14.72 8.43
CA GLY A 35 -13.91 -15.47 7.33
C GLY A 35 -14.25 -16.93 7.65
N PHE A 36 -13.71 -17.51 8.72
CA PHE A 36 -14.06 -18.87 9.19
C PHE A 36 -15.18 -18.88 10.25
N SER A 37 -15.77 -17.72 10.55
CA SER A 37 -16.85 -17.62 11.54
C SER A 37 -18.12 -18.34 11.07
N ILE A 38 -18.83 -18.94 12.04
CA ILE A 38 -20.11 -19.65 11.85
C ILE A 38 -21.24 -18.70 11.46
N LEU A 39 -21.12 -17.41 11.81
CA LEU A 39 -22.13 -16.40 11.51
C LEU A 39 -21.89 -15.83 10.11
N PRO A 40 -22.81 -16.05 9.14
CA PRO A 40 -22.63 -15.60 7.76
C PRO A 40 -22.31 -14.09 7.59
N PRO A 41 -22.91 -13.17 8.37
CA PRO A 41 -22.58 -11.74 8.28
C PRO A 41 -21.12 -11.43 8.64
N ILE A 42 -20.56 -12.16 9.61
CA ILE A 42 -19.19 -11.96 10.09
C ILE A 42 -18.19 -12.50 9.08
N GLN A 43 -18.49 -13.65 8.48
CA GLN A 43 -17.67 -14.24 7.42
C GLN A 43 -17.52 -13.30 6.21
N GLN A 44 -18.63 -12.74 5.73
CA GLN A 44 -18.61 -11.80 4.60
C GLN A 44 -17.80 -10.55 4.91
N PHE A 45 -17.96 -9.99 6.10
CA PHE A 45 -17.17 -8.86 6.55
C PHE A 45 -15.66 -9.19 6.54
N GLY A 46 -15.25 -10.31 7.15
CA GLY A 46 -13.85 -10.74 7.19
C GLY A 46 -13.21 -10.88 5.81
N VAL A 47 -13.91 -11.53 4.88
CA VAL A 47 -13.42 -11.74 3.51
C VAL A 47 -13.32 -10.42 2.73
N ILE A 48 -14.34 -9.56 2.81
CA ILE A 48 -14.35 -8.26 2.12
C ILE A 48 -13.23 -7.37 2.67
N THR A 49 -13.04 -7.31 3.99
CA THR A 49 -11.99 -6.51 4.60
C THR A 49 -10.60 -7.04 4.26
N ALA A 50 -10.37 -8.35 4.29
CA ALA A 50 -9.10 -8.94 3.88
C ALA A 50 -8.74 -8.63 2.42
N LEU A 51 -9.72 -8.73 1.51
CA LEU A 51 -9.56 -8.31 0.11
C LEU A 51 -9.27 -6.83 -0.03
N ALA A 52 -9.99 -5.97 0.71
CA ALA A 52 -9.79 -4.53 0.69
C ALA A 52 -8.39 -4.16 1.14
N ILE A 53 -7.87 -4.77 2.21
CA ILE A 53 -6.50 -4.55 2.69
C ILE A 53 -5.48 -4.95 1.61
N GLY A 54 -5.67 -6.11 0.96
CA GLY A 54 -4.80 -6.57 -0.12
C GLY A 54 -4.76 -5.57 -1.28
N LEU A 55 -5.92 -5.09 -1.72
CA LEU A 55 -6.02 -4.10 -2.80
C LEU A 55 -5.44 -2.74 -2.39
N SER A 56 -5.70 -2.29 -1.16
CA SER A 56 -5.11 -1.05 -0.63
C SER A 56 -3.59 -1.14 -0.53
N PHE A 57 -3.03 -2.29 -0.16
CA PHE A 57 -1.59 -2.50 -0.12
C PHE A 57 -0.97 -2.43 -1.53
N ILE A 58 -1.58 -3.09 -2.52
CA ILE A 58 -1.15 -2.98 -3.92
C ILE A 58 -1.23 -1.52 -4.39
N GLY A 59 -2.31 -0.81 -4.06
CA GLY A 59 -2.41 0.63 -4.32
C GLY A 59 -1.29 1.44 -3.67
N ALA A 60 -0.99 1.18 -2.40
CA ALA A 60 0.06 1.90 -1.68
C ALA A 60 1.47 1.62 -2.26
N VAL A 61 1.73 0.41 -2.74
CA VAL A 61 3.05 0.06 -3.29
C VAL A 61 3.21 0.52 -4.75
N PHE A 62 2.15 0.53 -5.55
CA PHE A 62 2.24 0.86 -6.99
C PHE A 62 1.73 2.27 -7.33
N VAL A 63 0.56 2.64 -6.81
CA VAL A 63 -0.10 3.91 -7.12
C VAL A 63 0.56 5.06 -6.38
N LEU A 64 0.95 4.86 -5.12
CA LEU A 64 1.60 5.90 -4.32
C LEU A 64 2.93 6.39 -4.92
N PRO A 65 3.89 5.53 -5.33
CA PRO A 65 5.11 6.02 -5.98
C PRO A 65 4.82 6.63 -7.34
N ALA A 66 3.85 6.11 -8.10
CA ALA A 66 3.47 6.72 -9.38
C ALA A 66 2.97 8.16 -9.19
N ILE A 67 2.07 8.38 -8.23
CA ILE A 67 1.59 9.73 -7.87
C ILE A 67 2.72 10.59 -7.34
N LEU A 68 3.59 10.05 -6.48
CA LEU A 68 4.69 10.79 -5.88
C LEU A 68 5.71 11.27 -6.92
N VAL A 69 6.04 10.44 -7.92
CA VAL A 69 6.92 10.81 -9.04
C VAL A 69 6.28 11.91 -9.88
N ILE A 70 4.98 11.80 -10.20
CA ILE A 70 4.25 12.84 -10.94
C ILE A 70 4.26 14.16 -10.16
N TRP A 71 3.94 14.10 -8.86
CA TRP A 71 3.89 15.29 -8.01
C TRP A 71 5.26 15.95 -7.84
N ALA A 72 6.32 15.15 -7.66
CA ALA A 72 7.68 15.65 -7.59
C ALA A 72 8.10 16.36 -8.89
N ARG A 73 7.73 15.82 -10.05
CA ARG A 73 7.96 16.45 -11.36
C ARG A 73 7.20 17.77 -11.51
N THR A 74 5.93 17.83 -11.10
CA THR A 74 5.12 19.05 -11.17
C THR A 74 5.62 20.14 -10.22
N LYS A 75 6.04 19.78 -9.00
CA LYS A 75 6.58 20.74 -8.03
C LYS A 75 7.94 21.31 -8.46
N GLN A 76 8.73 20.54 -9.21
CA GLN A 76 9.99 21.01 -9.79
C GLN A 76 9.76 22.00 -10.96
N LYS A 77 8.68 21.81 -11.75
CA LYS A 77 8.29 22.73 -12.83
C LYS A 77 7.81 24.10 -12.33
N ASN A 78 7.15 24.16 -11.17
CA ASN A 78 6.70 25.44 -10.57
C ASN A 78 7.79 26.22 -9.81
N ARG A 79 9.01 25.68 -9.72
CA ARG A 79 10.17 26.35 -9.08
C ARG A 79 11.23 26.83 -10.08
N ALA A 80 11.02 26.62 -11.38
CA ALA A 80 11.81 27.17 -12.48
C ALA A 80 10.99 28.25 -13.19
#